data_AF-A0A9P4H1P5-F1
#
_entry.id   AF-A0A9P4H1P5-F1
#
_cell.length_a   1.000
_cell.length_b   1.000
_cell.length_c   1.000
_cell.angle_alpha   90.00
_cell.angle_beta   90.00
_cell.angle_gamma   90.00
#
_symmetry.space_group_name_H-M   'P 1'
#
loop_
_entity.id
_entity.type
_entity.pdbx_description
1 polymer ?
#
loop_
_entity_poly.entity_id
_entity_poly.type
_entity_poly.pdbx_seq_one_letter_code
_entity_poly.pdbx_strand_id
1 'polypeptide(L)'
;LLPQMPSLFSKTLPPCGFEVQVAYENVVHRLRISWLHHVASAQTTENVPLRSLCDDIKTHLEREQLRDPIDSLHMTKKRRPWRRENVFRYELSWAAYFVREADVLQRWSSMGEEERGKQELTHGLYPIPKESKIIIKNRNNREELMRLWKVWHEEKRR
;
A
#
# COMPACT_ATOMS: atom_id res chain seq x y z
N LEU A 1 -10.07 4.14 14.77
CA LEU A 1 -10.47 3.95 13.35
C LEU A 1 -11.97 4.22 13.25
N LEU A 2 -12.48 4.73 12.12
CA LEU A 2 -13.94 4.68 11.93
C LEU A 2 -14.35 3.20 11.99
N PRO A 3 -15.42 2.81 12.72
CA PRO A 3 -15.68 1.41 13.07
C PRO A 3 -15.76 0.44 11.87
N GLN A 4 -15.98 0.96 10.66
CA GLN A 4 -16.24 0.19 9.45
C GLN A 4 -15.15 0.35 8.37
N MET A 5 -14.08 1.11 8.65
CA MET A 5 -13.02 1.30 7.66
C MET A 5 -12.09 0.08 7.61
N PRO A 6 -11.75 -0.44 6.40
CA PRO A 6 -10.86 -1.58 6.26
C PRO A 6 -9.53 -1.38 6.99
N SER A 7 -9.07 -2.41 7.69
CA SER A 7 -7.77 -2.45 8.36
C SER A 7 -6.60 -2.21 7.40
N LEU A 8 -6.77 -2.61 6.13
CA LEU A 8 -5.83 -2.31 5.05
C LEU A 8 -5.52 -0.81 4.96
N PHE A 9 -6.50 0.07 5.23
CA PHE A 9 -6.35 1.54 5.21
C PHE A 9 -6.00 2.14 6.58
N SER A 10 -5.48 1.32 7.49
CA SER A 10 -4.98 1.76 8.79
C SER A 10 -3.81 2.73 8.63
N LYS A 11 -3.73 3.72 9.53
CA LYS A 11 -2.65 4.71 9.59
C LYS A 11 -1.37 4.19 10.25
N THR A 12 -1.35 2.94 10.74
CA THR A 12 -0.14 2.36 11.34
C THR A 12 1.00 2.33 10.32
N LEU A 13 2.14 2.92 10.66
CA LEU A 13 3.25 3.13 9.73
C LEU A 13 4.11 1.87 9.59
N PRO A 14 4.58 1.56 8.38
CA PRO A 14 5.53 0.47 8.17
C PRO A 14 6.89 0.78 8.84
N PRO A 15 7.61 -0.25 9.34
CA PRO A 15 8.92 -0.08 9.97
C PRO A 15 10.03 0.13 8.93
N CYS A 16 10.00 1.29 8.27
CA CYS A 16 10.93 1.69 7.21
C CYS A 16 11.34 3.16 7.34
N GLY A 17 12.17 3.64 6.40
CA GLY A 17 12.63 5.03 6.39
C GLY A 17 11.53 6.06 6.09
N PHE A 18 11.76 7.31 6.48
CA PHE A 18 10.79 8.40 6.39
C PHE A 18 10.21 8.63 5.00
N GLU A 19 11.02 8.60 3.94
CA GLU A 19 10.51 8.83 2.56
C GLU A 19 9.49 7.77 2.15
N VAL A 20 9.71 6.53 2.59
CA VAL A 20 8.82 5.39 2.32
C VAL A 20 7.55 5.49 3.17
N GLN A 21 7.68 5.94 4.42
CA GLN A 21 6.53 6.17 5.31
C GLN A 21 5.64 7.30 4.81
N VAL A 22 6.22 8.44 4.38
CA VAL A 22 5.45 9.55 3.79
C VAL A 22 4.71 9.10 2.54
N ALA A 23 5.36 8.31 1.68
CA ALA A 23 4.71 7.73 0.51
C ALA A 23 3.53 6.81 0.90
N TYR A 24 3.72 5.98 1.93
CA TYR A 24 2.66 5.13 2.48
C TYR A 24 1.46 5.97 2.95
N GLU A 25 1.72 7.00 3.76
CA GLU A 25 0.70 7.91 4.29
C GLU A 25 -0.08 8.61 3.18
N ASN A 26 0.61 9.09 2.14
CA ASN A 26 -0.03 9.74 1.00
C ASN A 26 -1.00 8.80 0.28
N VAL A 27 -0.59 7.56 0.04
CA VAL A 27 -1.46 6.55 -0.62
C VAL A 27 -2.64 6.17 0.28
N VAL A 28 -2.39 5.91 1.57
CA VAL A 28 -3.46 5.61 2.54
C VAL A 28 -4.44 6.77 2.65
N HIS A 29 -3.97 8.01 2.67
CA HIS A 29 -4.84 9.18 2.74
C HIS A 29 -5.78 9.24 1.53
N ARG A 30 -5.25 9.05 0.31
CA ARG A 30 -6.06 9.01 -0.93
C ARG A 30 -7.07 7.87 -0.92
N LEU A 31 -6.66 6.66 -0.50
CA LEU A 31 -7.56 5.50 -0.38
C LEU A 31 -8.70 5.74 0.61
N ARG A 32 -8.39 6.35 1.75
CA ARG A 32 -9.40 6.67 2.78
C ARG A 32 -10.40 7.71 2.28
N ILE A 33 -9.95 8.74 1.56
CA ILE A 33 -10.85 9.73 0.93
C ILE A 33 -11.75 9.03 -0.09
N SER A 34 -11.17 8.22 -0.97
CA SER A 34 -11.91 7.48 -2.00
C SER A 34 -12.96 6.55 -1.37
N TRP A 35 -12.60 5.83 -0.30
CA TRP A 35 -13.53 5.00 0.47
C TRP A 35 -14.66 5.84 1.09
N LEU A 36 -14.34 6.98 1.71
CA LEU A 36 -15.35 7.86 2.32
C LEU A 36 -16.33 8.41 1.27
N HIS A 37 -15.85 8.79 0.09
CA HIS A 37 -16.70 9.24 -1.01
C HIS A 37 -17.63 8.12 -1.48
N HIS A 38 -17.10 6.90 -1.64
CA HIS A 38 -17.91 5.75 -2.03
C HIS A 38 -19.03 5.47 -1.02
N VAL A 39 -18.71 5.45 0.27
CA VAL A 39 -19.70 5.24 1.35
C VAL A 39 -20.75 6.34 1.36
N ALA A 40 -20.34 7.60 1.21
CA ALA A 40 -21.26 8.73 1.14
C ALA A 40 -22.21 8.64 -0.07
N SER A 41 -21.73 8.17 -1.23
CA SER A 41 -22.56 8.01 -2.43
C SER A 41 -23.46 6.78 -2.41
N ALA A 42 -22.98 5.66 -1.88
CA ALA A 42 -23.69 4.38 -1.89
C ALA A 42 -24.68 4.24 -0.72
N GLN A 43 -24.58 5.12 0.28
CA GLN A 43 -25.34 5.04 1.55
C GLN A 43 -25.18 3.70 2.29
N THR A 44 -24.18 2.91 1.92
CA THR A 44 -23.87 1.62 2.54
C THR A 44 -22.35 1.45 2.64
N THR A 45 -21.94 0.75 3.69
CA THR A 45 -20.57 0.28 3.89
C THR A 45 -20.40 -1.19 3.52
N GLU A 46 -21.49 -1.86 3.18
CA GLU A 46 -21.46 -3.23 2.68
C GLU A 46 -20.94 -3.24 1.23
N ASN A 47 -20.02 -4.17 0.95
CA ASN A 47 -19.49 -4.42 -0.40
C ASN A 47 -18.73 -3.27 -1.05
N VAL A 48 -17.99 -2.46 -0.28
CA VAL A 48 -17.06 -1.49 -0.88
C VAL A 48 -16.00 -2.23 -1.72
N PRO A 49 -15.85 -1.94 -3.02
CA PRO A 49 -14.95 -2.67 -3.91
C PRO A 49 -13.49 -2.25 -3.67
N LEU A 50 -12.88 -2.75 -2.59
CA LEU A 50 -11.53 -2.37 -2.16
C LEU A 50 -10.50 -2.47 -3.27
N ARG A 51 -10.59 -3.54 -4.07
CA ARG A 51 -9.71 -3.76 -5.21
C ARG A 51 -9.83 -2.64 -6.24
N SER A 52 -11.04 -2.24 -6.61
CA SER A 52 -11.27 -1.15 -7.56
C SER A 52 -10.76 0.18 -7.02
N LEU A 53 -11.00 0.49 -5.73
CA LEU A 53 -10.47 1.71 -5.12
C LEU A 53 -8.94 1.75 -5.15
N CYS A 54 -8.28 0.62 -4.88
CA CYS A 54 -6.82 0.53 -4.95
C CYS A 54 -6.30 0.66 -6.38
N ASP A 55 -7.01 0.06 -7.34
CA ASP A 55 -6.66 0.10 -8.76
C ASP A 55 -6.82 1.51 -9.35
N ASP A 56 -7.85 2.25 -8.94
CA ASP A 56 -8.06 3.65 -9.33
C ASP A 56 -6.90 4.54 -8.87
N ILE A 57 -6.47 4.40 -7.61
CA ILE A 57 -5.32 5.14 -7.08
C ILE A 57 -4.04 4.76 -7.81
N LYS A 58 -3.80 3.46 -8.06
CA LYS A 58 -2.65 2.98 -8.83
C LYS A 58 -2.64 3.58 -10.24
N THR A 59 -3.74 3.44 -10.96
CA THR A 59 -3.91 3.97 -12.32
C THR A 59 -3.73 5.48 -12.36
N HIS A 60 -4.24 6.20 -11.36
CA HIS A 60 -4.03 7.64 -11.26
C HIS A 60 -2.54 7.98 -11.12
N LEU A 61 -1.81 7.33 -10.22
CA LEU A 61 -0.38 7.55 -10.03
C LEU A 61 0.43 7.15 -11.28
N GLU A 62 0.05 6.08 -11.98
CA GLU A 62 0.68 5.65 -13.23
C GLU A 62 0.47 6.68 -14.36
N ARG A 63 -0.73 7.27 -14.46
CA ARG A 63 -0.99 8.39 -15.39
C ARG A 63 -0.19 9.63 -15.02
N GLU A 64 -0.06 9.94 -13.73
CA GLU A 64 0.80 11.03 -13.26
C GLU A 64 2.27 10.77 -13.65
N GLN A 65 2.77 9.53 -13.52
CA GLN A 65 4.12 9.15 -13.94
C GLN A 65 4.32 9.26 -15.45
N LEU A 66 3.31 8.94 -16.26
CA LEU A 66 3.40 9.08 -17.71
C LEU A 66 3.45 10.55 -18.14
N ARG A 67 2.67 11.41 -17.48
CA ARG A 67 2.61 12.84 -17.78
C ARG A 67 3.84 13.59 -17.27
N ASP A 68 4.28 13.27 -16.06
CA ASP A 68 5.38 13.94 -15.35
C ASP A 68 6.37 12.88 -14.80
N PRO A 69 7.20 12.25 -15.66
CA PRO A 69 8.05 11.14 -15.24
C PRO A 69 9.05 11.52 -14.16
N ILE A 70 9.35 10.59 -13.25
CA ILE A 70 10.51 10.68 -12.35
C ILE A 70 11.78 10.97 -13.16
N ASP A 71 12.65 11.84 -12.63
CA ASP A 71 13.90 12.27 -13.24
C ASP A 71 13.73 13.04 -14.57
N SER A 72 12.48 13.39 -14.95
CA SER A 72 12.21 13.94 -16.28
C SER A 72 12.86 15.28 -16.56
N LEU A 73 13.19 16.09 -15.54
CA LEU A 73 13.84 17.38 -15.73
C LEU A 73 14.74 17.75 -14.56
N HIS A 74 16.04 17.64 -14.81
CA HIS A 74 17.14 18.09 -13.94
C HIS A 74 17.17 19.62 -13.82
N MET A 75 16.14 20.24 -13.22
CA MET A 75 16.01 21.65 -12.75
C MET A 75 14.86 22.52 -13.34
N THR A 76 13.98 22.06 -14.25
CA THR A 76 13.01 22.98 -14.92
C THR A 76 11.51 22.68 -14.80
N LYS A 77 11.04 21.46 -14.50
CA LYS A 77 9.63 21.24 -14.13
C LYS A 77 9.53 20.75 -12.69
N LYS A 78 8.77 21.49 -11.88
CA LYS A 78 8.26 21.00 -10.60
C LYS A 78 7.09 20.06 -10.91
N ARG A 79 7.16 18.80 -10.47
CA ARG A 79 6.03 17.85 -10.57
C ARG A 79 4.76 18.52 -10.04
N ARG A 80 3.61 18.23 -10.67
CA ARG A 80 2.30 18.71 -10.22
C ARG A 80 1.39 17.52 -9.89
N PRO A 81 0.93 17.39 -8.63
CA PRO A 81 1.29 18.20 -7.45
C PRO A 81 2.76 18.06 -7.05
N TRP A 82 3.30 19.07 -6.35
CA TRP A 82 4.70 19.03 -5.89
C TRP A 82 4.88 17.92 -4.86
N ARG A 83 5.85 17.03 -5.11
CA ARG A 83 6.31 15.98 -4.19
C ARG A 83 7.73 15.55 -4.56
N ARG A 84 8.51 15.13 -3.57
CA ARG A 84 9.86 14.58 -3.79
C ARG A 84 9.82 13.36 -4.71
N GLU A 85 10.86 13.16 -5.53
CA GLU A 85 10.91 12.06 -6.50
C GLU A 85 10.98 10.69 -5.84
N ASN A 86 11.82 10.55 -4.81
CA ASN A 86 11.90 9.31 -4.04
C ASN A 86 10.55 8.96 -3.41
N VAL A 87 9.86 9.93 -2.83
CA VAL A 87 8.52 9.72 -2.24
C VAL A 87 7.55 9.21 -3.31
N PHE A 88 7.50 9.84 -4.49
CA PHE A 88 6.61 9.37 -5.55
C PHE A 88 6.95 7.97 -6.07
N ARG A 89 8.24 7.63 -6.18
CA ARG A 89 8.67 6.28 -6.55
C ARG A 89 8.11 5.24 -5.57
N TYR A 90 8.11 5.54 -4.27
CA TYR A 90 7.50 4.68 -3.26
C TYR A 90 5.97 4.74 -3.25
N GLU A 91 5.33 5.84 -3.65
CA GLU A 91 3.86 5.90 -3.81
C GLU A 91 3.38 4.88 -4.85
N LEU A 92 4.09 4.76 -5.98
CA LEU A 92 3.81 3.74 -7.00
C LEU A 92 3.96 2.32 -6.44
N SER A 93 5.05 2.05 -5.70
CA SER A 93 5.26 0.76 -5.04
C SER A 93 4.17 0.42 -4.03
N TRP A 94 3.75 1.40 -3.22
CA TRP A 94 2.67 1.21 -2.24
C TRP A 94 1.33 0.99 -2.90
N ALA A 95 1.02 1.71 -3.99
CA ALA A 95 -0.21 1.48 -4.74
C ALA A 95 -0.28 0.05 -5.31
N ALA A 96 0.81 -0.46 -5.87
CA ALA A 96 0.91 -1.85 -6.32
C ALA A 96 0.72 -2.85 -5.17
N TYR A 97 1.31 -2.57 -4.00
CA TYR A 97 1.10 -3.35 -2.79
C TYR A 97 -0.38 -3.40 -2.38
N PHE A 98 -1.06 -2.26 -2.33
CA PHE A 98 -2.47 -2.19 -1.92
C PHE A 98 -3.38 -2.93 -2.89
N VAL A 99 -3.12 -2.85 -4.19
CA VAL A 99 -3.85 -3.63 -5.20
C VAL A 99 -3.69 -5.14 -4.96
N ARG A 100 -2.46 -5.60 -4.68
CA ARG A 100 -2.21 -7.02 -4.37
C ARG A 100 -2.90 -7.45 -3.09
N GLU A 101 -2.82 -6.65 -2.03
CA GLU A 101 -3.45 -6.96 -0.75
C GLU A 101 -4.98 -6.96 -0.82
N ALA A 102 -5.57 -6.01 -1.55
CA ALA A 102 -7.00 -5.98 -1.79
C ALA A 102 -7.47 -7.21 -2.60
N ASP A 103 -6.70 -7.66 -3.59
CA ASP A 103 -6.99 -8.91 -4.32
C ASP A 103 -6.96 -10.13 -3.40
N VAL A 104 -5.95 -10.22 -2.54
CA VAL A 104 -5.81 -11.32 -1.57
C VAL A 104 -6.99 -11.35 -0.61
N LEU A 105 -7.39 -10.20 -0.06
CA LEU A 105 -8.54 -10.09 0.85
C LEU A 105 -9.85 -10.46 0.15
N GLN A 106 -10.07 -9.98 -1.08
CA GLN A 106 -11.28 -10.30 -1.84
C GLN A 106 -11.39 -11.79 -2.17
N ARG A 107 -10.26 -12.45 -2.47
CA ARG A 107 -10.21 -13.87 -2.79
C ARG A 107 -10.10 -14.76 -1.54
N TRP A 108 -9.87 -14.19 -0.35
CA TRP A 108 -9.59 -14.98 0.85
C TRP A 108 -10.68 -15.99 1.17
N SER A 109 -11.93 -15.57 1.08
CA SER A 109 -13.09 -16.43 1.34
C SER A 109 -13.26 -17.56 0.31
N SER A 110 -12.76 -17.40 -0.93
CA SER A 110 -12.85 -18.39 -2.00
C SER A 110 -11.58 -19.22 -2.21
N MET A 111 -10.45 -18.85 -1.60
CA MET A 111 -9.20 -19.62 -1.65
C MET A 111 -9.32 -20.92 -0.85
N GLY A 112 -8.83 -22.02 -1.43
CA GLY A 112 -8.72 -23.32 -0.76
C GLY A 112 -7.65 -23.32 0.34
N GLU A 113 -7.68 -24.33 1.23
CA GLU A 113 -6.74 -24.44 2.35
C GLU A 113 -5.27 -24.47 1.90
N GLU A 114 -4.97 -25.17 0.81
CA GLU A 114 -3.61 -25.23 0.26
C GLU A 114 -3.13 -23.87 -0.25
N GLU A 115 -4.00 -23.11 -0.92
CA GLU A 115 -3.67 -21.77 -1.42
C GLU A 115 -3.47 -20.79 -0.26
N ARG A 116 -4.32 -20.86 0.77
CA ARG A 116 -4.16 -20.09 2.01
C ARG A 116 -2.84 -20.42 2.69
N GLY A 117 -2.50 -21.71 2.82
CA GLY A 117 -1.24 -22.17 3.39
C GLY A 117 -0.01 -21.65 2.63
N LYS A 118 -0.02 -21.69 1.29
CA LYS A 118 1.05 -21.11 0.45
C LYS A 118 1.17 -19.61 0.64
N GLN A 119 0.04 -18.92 0.75
CA GLN A 119 -0.01 -17.48 0.95
C GLN A 119 0.59 -17.12 2.30
N GLU A 120 0.13 -17.75 3.39
CA GLU A 120 0.65 -17.56 4.74
C GLU A 120 2.14 -17.87 4.85
N LEU A 121 2.60 -18.98 4.24
CA LEU A 121 4.02 -19.33 4.19
C LEU A 121 4.84 -18.24 3.50
N THR A 122 4.37 -17.76 2.35
CA THR A 122 5.05 -16.69 1.60
C THR A 122 5.17 -15.42 2.45
N HIS A 123 4.12 -15.06 3.20
CA HIS A 123 4.13 -13.89 4.10
C HIS A 123 5.05 -14.10 5.31
N GLY A 124 5.09 -15.31 5.86
CA GLY A 124 5.99 -15.65 6.96
C GLY A 124 7.46 -15.56 6.56
N LEU A 125 7.79 -15.99 5.35
CA LEU A 125 9.17 -15.96 4.82
C LEU A 125 9.57 -14.57 4.31
N TYR A 126 8.63 -13.81 3.74
CA TYR A 126 8.89 -12.53 3.08
C TYR A 126 7.92 -11.42 3.57
N PRO A 127 8.06 -10.96 4.82
CA PRO A 127 7.16 -9.96 5.41
C PRO A 127 7.35 -8.54 4.83
N ILE A 128 8.45 -8.27 4.13
CA ILE A 128 8.68 -6.99 3.45
C ILE A 128 8.01 -7.03 2.09
N PRO A 129 7.14 -6.06 1.74
CA PRO A 129 6.53 -5.97 0.43
C PRO A 129 7.55 -5.98 -0.70
N LYS A 130 7.46 -6.96 -1.59
CA LYS A 130 8.36 -7.09 -2.76
C LYS A 130 8.32 -5.86 -3.67
N GLU A 131 7.16 -5.18 -3.73
CA GLU A 131 6.95 -3.97 -4.54
C GLU A 131 7.80 -2.80 -4.04
N SER A 132 8.09 -2.76 -2.73
CA SER A 132 8.80 -1.66 -2.07
C SER A 132 10.31 -1.66 -2.34
N LYS A 133 10.88 -2.81 -2.75
CA LYS A 133 12.33 -3.00 -2.95
C LYS A 133 13.18 -2.54 -1.75
N ILE A 134 12.62 -2.60 -0.53
CA ILE A 134 13.31 -2.21 0.69
C ILE A 134 14.33 -3.29 1.05
N ILE A 135 15.56 -2.86 1.29
CA ILE A 135 16.66 -3.74 1.70
C ILE A 135 17.12 -3.33 3.10
N ILE A 136 17.10 -4.28 4.03
CA ILE A 136 17.67 -4.09 5.36
C ILE A 136 19.20 -4.09 5.24
N LYS A 137 19.83 -2.92 5.37
CA LYS A 137 21.29 -2.76 5.26
C LYS A 137 22.03 -3.27 6.49
N ASN A 138 21.50 -2.97 7.68
CA ASN A 138 22.13 -3.36 8.93
C ASN A 138 21.75 -4.80 9.28
N ARG A 139 22.72 -5.72 9.29
CA ARG A 139 22.44 -7.13 9.59
C ARG A 139 22.07 -7.33 11.06
N ASN A 140 22.54 -6.47 11.95
CA ASN A 140 22.36 -6.62 13.40
C ASN A 140 20.92 -6.36 13.85
N ASN A 141 20.14 -5.57 13.11
CA ASN A 141 18.74 -5.31 13.42
C ASN A 141 17.76 -6.05 12.48
N ARG A 142 18.27 -6.96 11.64
CA ARG A 142 17.47 -7.63 10.61
C ARG A 142 16.32 -8.43 11.20
N GLU A 143 16.58 -9.24 12.21
CA GLU A 143 15.57 -10.09 12.84
C GLU A 143 14.44 -9.25 13.45
N GLU A 144 14.81 -8.19 14.18
CA GLU A 144 13.85 -7.28 14.78
C GLU A 144 12.99 -6.56 13.74
N LEU A 145 13.61 -6.05 12.67
CA LEU A 145 12.86 -5.40 11.59
C LEU A 145 11.90 -6.38 10.90
N MET A 146 12.32 -7.62 10.66
CA MET A 146 11.44 -8.64 10.06
C MET A 146 10.25 -8.96 10.95
N ARG A 147 10.45 -9.00 12.28
CA ARG A 147 9.37 -9.16 13.26
C ARG A 147 8.39 -7.98 13.22
N LEU A 148 8.91 -6.75 13.21
CA LEU A 148 8.07 -5.55 13.11
C LEU A 148 7.27 -5.53 11.81
N TRP A 149 7.87 -5.93 10.68
CA TRP A 149 7.17 -6.04 9.40
C TRP A 149 6.04 -7.07 9.46
N LYS A 150 6.27 -8.22 10.09
CA LYS A 150 5.25 -9.26 10.27
C LYS A 150 4.06 -8.74 11.07
N VAL A 151 4.31 -8.12 12.22
CA VAL A 151 3.26 -7.53 13.07
C VAL A 151 2.47 -6.47 12.30
N TRP A 152 3.17 -5.56 11.63
CA TRP A 152 2.54 -4.52 10.82
C TRP A 152 1.64 -5.10 9.72
N HIS A 153 2.08 -6.17 9.07
CA HIS A 153 1.34 -6.81 7.97
C HIS A 153 0.09 -7.54 8.46
N GLU A 154 0.20 -8.23 9.61
CA GLU A 154 -0.94 -8.86 10.29
C GLU A 154 -2.02 -7.83 10.65
N GLU A 155 -1.63 -6.64 11.13
CA GLU A 155 -2.59 -5.56 11.42
C GLU A 155 -3.37 -5.08 10.18
N LYS A 156 -2.81 -5.16 8.97
CA LYS A 156 -3.47 -4.71 7.74
C LYS A 156 -4.53 -5.67 7.21
N ARG A 157 -4.64 -6.87 7.78
CA ARG A 157 -5.52 -7.94 7.30
C ARG A 157 -6.53 -8.44 8.32
N ARG A 158 -6.55 -7.86 9.52
CA ARG A 158 -7.58 -8.12 10.53
C ARG A 158 -8.93 -7.54 10.11
#